data_AF-A0A098D4Y4-F1
#
_entry.id   AF-A0A098D4Y4-F1
#
_cell.length_a   1.000
_cell.length_b   1.000
_cell.length_c   1.000
_cell.angle_alpha   90.00
_cell.angle_beta   90.00
_cell.angle_gamma   90.00
#
_symmetry.space_group_name_H-M   'P 1'
#
loop_
_entity.id
_entity.type
_entity.pdbx_description
1 polymer ?
#
loop_
_entity_poly.entity_id
_entity_poly.type
_entity_poly.pdbx_seq_one_letter_code
_entity_poly.pdbx_strand_id
1 'polypeptide(L)'
;METLLGVRLYMRQQQAMIVEAVSVLSRDPGIVHRRDGWATTRLTTSLSRFMTQATEFSFDALIPADLWKKWLPVSKSVSASAHDELDEKPEERPFSGVSPPPSDDSNWGSSSQARKSGNRKGDNHAAVLQRRVDDLASDLQRKTKEHTDLVDKLKSDHQGQIESKAAEHAMTLQNALDKLTADNNAELSNLRKTHSEETAALNHRLSGYKDLEEGGKSEIDKTVKRLTKEKEDAMSAVNHELETLKKDFKSLEEETKVKNAEIIKVQKEKQDELSALRKDKDATYKALEDLYKSLKESPGTLTKDNAALTTQNGSLTTKLQDKNSAYTSLTRERDALKTENEATAVKYTALMTKWNDLDGINDTLKTKMRWAGLTEKNRQDNCLSNGYSGWCVMIMMPHSWIALNANKDSHEMAHTWSFNMRNPDEIFRLQKADDDPNTPWTITSTECGKALAFDTSQIGIDIRMRKLDQVRDRSAQWYIGRGAEGQHTWVFKNAQCGTCIKLKKGWSEDGRAAEQHPYCNEGDSNFAIIPLGLKPKPEW
;
A
#
# COMPACT_ATOMS: atom_id res chain seq x y z
N MET A 1 63.49 -18.97 -28.27
CA MET A 1 63.21 -19.06 -26.81
C MET A 1 61.74 -18.71 -26.47
N GLU A 2 61.03 -17.97 -27.33
CA GLU A 2 59.70 -17.42 -27.02
C GLU A 2 58.58 -18.45 -26.82
N THR A 3 58.63 -19.60 -27.52
CA THR A 3 57.62 -20.67 -27.38
C THR A 3 57.49 -21.21 -25.95
N LEU A 4 58.60 -21.34 -25.21
CA LEU A 4 58.57 -21.79 -23.82
C LEU A 4 58.02 -20.74 -22.84
N LEU A 5 58.17 -19.44 -23.13
CA LEU A 5 57.48 -18.39 -22.38
C LEU A 5 55.98 -18.40 -22.67
N GLY A 6 55.60 -18.55 -23.95
CA GLY A 6 54.19 -18.65 -24.37
C GLY A 6 53.46 -19.79 -23.66
N VAL A 7 54.03 -20.99 -23.64
CA VAL A 7 53.47 -22.15 -22.92
C VAL A 7 53.38 -21.90 -21.41
N ARG A 8 54.38 -21.26 -20.78
CA ARG A 8 54.33 -20.92 -19.34
C ARG A 8 53.25 -19.87 -19.01
N LEU A 9 53.06 -18.87 -19.88
CA LEU A 9 52.00 -17.88 -19.74
C LEU A 9 50.62 -18.51 -19.90
N TYR A 10 50.43 -19.34 -20.94
CA TYR A 10 49.20 -20.07 -21.18
C TYR A 10 48.83 -21.00 -20.01
N MET A 11 49.80 -21.78 -19.50
CA MET A 11 49.60 -22.64 -18.32
C MET A 11 49.20 -21.85 -17.07
N ARG A 12 49.82 -20.70 -16.80
CA ARG A 12 49.42 -19.82 -15.69
C ARG A 12 48.02 -19.24 -15.87
N GLN A 13 47.64 -18.89 -17.10
CA GLN A 13 46.31 -18.37 -17.42
C GLN A 13 45.23 -19.44 -17.23
N GLN A 14 45.48 -20.68 -17.65
CA GLN A 14 44.58 -21.82 -17.40
C GLN A 14 44.48 -22.15 -15.90
N GLN A 15 45.60 -22.18 -15.16
CA GLN A 15 45.58 -22.37 -13.70
C GLN A 15 44.73 -21.30 -12.98
N ALA A 16 44.81 -20.04 -13.40
CA ALA A 16 44.00 -18.96 -12.82
C ALA A 16 42.49 -19.18 -13.06
N MET A 17 42.09 -19.58 -14.29
CA MET A 17 40.68 -19.87 -14.60
C MET A 17 40.16 -21.09 -13.82
N ILE A 18 40.96 -22.13 -13.62
CA ILE A 18 40.59 -23.31 -12.83
C ILE A 18 40.34 -22.94 -11.36
N VAL A 19 41.22 -22.15 -10.74
CA VAL A 19 41.03 -21.67 -9.35
C VAL A 19 39.80 -20.79 -9.22
N GLU A 20 39.53 -19.91 -10.18
CA GLU A 20 38.34 -19.07 -10.21
C GLU A 20 37.05 -19.90 -10.35
N ALA A 21 37.04 -20.92 -11.23
CA ALA A 21 35.94 -21.85 -11.42
C ALA A 21 35.64 -22.68 -10.15
N VAL A 22 36.67 -23.25 -9.50
CA VAL A 22 36.52 -24.02 -8.25
C VAL A 22 35.98 -23.14 -7.12
N SER A 23 36.38 -21.87 -7.05
CA SER A 23 35.88 -20.89 -6.07
C SER A 23 34.38 -20.59 -6.25
N VAL A 24 33.89 -20.55 -7.50
CA VAL A 24 32.45 -20.41 -7.80
C VAL A 24 31.69 -21.69 -7.42
N LEU A 25 32.16 -22.86 -7.85
CA LEU A 25 31.51 -24.14 -7.58
C LEU A 25 31.45 -24.49 -6.07
N SER A 26 32.43 -24.02 -5.30
CA SER A 26 32.48 -24.17 -3.84
C SER A 26 31.53 -23.23 -3.09
N ARG A 27 30.96 -22.22 -3.77
CA ARG A 27 30.00 -21.24 -3.22
C ARG A 27 28.55 -21.52 -3.64
N ASP A 28 28.35 -22.02 -4.86
CA ASP A 28 27.06 -22.60 -5.30
C ASP A 28 27.27 -23.83 -6.19
N PRO A 29 27.27 -25.05 -5.62
CA PRO A 29 27.33 -26.28 -6.40
C PRO A 29 26.14 -26.45 -7.37
N GLY A 30 24.99 -25.83 -7.08
CA GLY A 30 23.77 -25.93 -7.89
C GLY A 30 23.81 -25.16 -9.21
N ILE A 31 24.81 -24.29 -9.41
CA ILE A 31 24.94 -23.47 -10.62
C ILE A 31 25.13 -24.29 -11.90
N VAL A 32 25.67 -25.52 -11.79
CA VAL A 32 25.89 -26.44 -12.93
C VAL A 32 24.56 -26.95 -13.51
N HIS A 33 23.52 -27.06 -12.69
CA HIS A 33 22.20 -27.54 -13.10
C HIS A 33 21.24 -26.39 -13.50
N ARG A 34 21.55 -25.15 -13.08
CA ARG A 34 20.84 -23.93 -13.45
C ARG A 34 21.54 -23.27 -14.64
N ARG A 35 21.19 -23.68 -15.87
CA ARG A 35 21.77 -23.11 -17.11
C ARG A 35 21.42 -21.63 -17.32
N ASP A 36 20.30 -21.17 -16.76
CA ASP A 36 19.89 -19.77 -16.84
C ASP A 36 20.72 -18.88 -15.89
N GLY A 37 21.24 -17.76 -16.40
CA GLY A 37 21.97 -16.76 -15.62
C GLY A 37 23.50 -16.75 -15.77
N TRP A 38 24.09 -17.68 -16.54
CA TRP A 38 25.56 -17.83 -16.68
C TRP A 38 26.31 -16.57 -17.19
N ALA A 39 25.63 -15.60 -17.80
CA ALA A 39 26.23 -14.39 -18.38
C ALA A 39 26.21 -13.14 -17.47
N THR A 40 25.67 -13.23 -16.24
CA THR A 40 25.34 -12.04 -15.42
C THR A 40 26.48 -11.48 -14.57
N THR A 41 27.59 -12.22 -14.38
CA THR A 41 28.75 -11.74 -13.62
C THR A 41 30.08 -12.08 -14.30
N ARG A 42 31.14 -11.37 -13.90
CA ARG A 42 32.51 -11.61 -14.40
C ARG A 42 32.98 -13.05 -14.13
N LEU A 43 32.63 -13.60 -12.97
CA LEU A 43 32.98 -14.96 -12.53
C LEU A 43 32.24 -16.04 -13.32
N THR A 44 30.93 -15.92 -13.52
CA THR A 44 30.15 -16.90 -14.29
C THR A 44 30.55 -16.89 -15.78
N THR A 45 31.00 -15.74 -16.29
CA THR A 45 31.56 -15.62 -17.64
C THR A 45 32.89 -16.38 -17.79
N SER A 46 33.76 -16.40 -16.77
CA SER A 46 34.97 -17.24 -16.77
C SER A 46 34.62 -18.73 -16.78
N LEU A 47 33.68 -19.16 -15.92
CA LEU A 47 33.22 -20.55 -15.85
C LEU A 47 32.65 -21.03 -17.19
N SER A 48 31.83 -20.20 -17.85
CA SER A 48 31.28 -20.47 -19.19
C SER A 48 32.37 -20.66 -20.26
N ARG A 49 33.40 -19.79 -20.29
CA ARG A 49 34.53 -19.96 -21.22
C ARG A 49 35.36 -21.20 -20.94
N PHE A 50 35.58 -21.54 -19.67
CA PHE A 50 36.30 -22.76 -19.29
C PHE A 50 35.56 -24.03 -19.77
N MET A 51 34.26 -24.12 -19.50
CA MET A 51 33.44 -25.28 -19.93
C MET A 51 33.36 -25.42 -21.46
N THR A 52 33.44 -24.31 -22.20
CA THR A 52 33.44 -24.31 -23.68
C THR A 52 34.82 -24.65 -24.28
N GLN A 53 35.91 -24.51 -23.52
CA GLN A 53 37.26 -24.96 -23.94
C GLN A 53 37.57 -26.40 -23.50
N ALA A 54 36.94 -26.90 -22.43
CA ALA A 54 37.24 -28.21 -21.87
C ALA A 54 36.81 -29.39 -22.76
N THR A 55 35.96 -29.18 -23.78
CA THR A 55 35.42 -30.24 -24.64
C THR A 55 36.42 -30.88 -25.61
N GLU A 56 37.64 -30.36 -25.73
CA GLU A 56 38.71 -30.89 -26.60
C GLU A 56 39.92 -31.47 -25.84
N PHE A 57 39.88 -31.54 -24.49
CA PHE A 57 41.05 -31.88 -23.68
C PHE A 57 40.99 -33.30 -23.07
N SER A 58 41.75 -34.26 -23.64
CA SER A 58 41.94 -35.59 -23.04
C SER A 58 43.03 -35.58 -21.96
N PHE A 59 42.79 -36.29 -20.87
CA PHE A 59 43.71 -36.42 -19.74
C PHE A 59 44.74 -37.56 -19.88
N ASP A 60 44.55 -38.50 -20.82
CA ASP A 60 45.37 -39.72 -20.93
C ASP A 60 46.82 -39.46 -21.40
N ALA A 61 47.14 -38.22 -21.80
CA ALA A 61 48.46 -37.84 -22.32
C ALA A 61 49.45 -37.33 -21.24
N LEU A 62 49.07 -37.29 -19.96
CA LEU A 62 49.84 -36.61 -18.90
C LEU A 62 50.05 -37.46 -17.63
N ILE A 63 50.90 -38.49 -17.72
CA ILE A 63 51.92 -38.91 -16.71
C ILE A 63 52.67 -40.18 -17.20
N PRO A 64 54.00 -40.12 -17.44
CA PRO A 64 54.85 -41.30 -17.52
C PRO A 64 55.13 -41.89 -16.12
N ALA A 65 55.13 -43.21 -15.99
CA ALA A 65 55.09 -43.90 -14.68
C ALA A 65 56.37 -43.81 -13.83
N ASP A 66 57.51 -43.40 -14.39
CA ASP A 66 58.83 -43.58 -13.76
C ASP A 66 59.21 -42.57 -12.66
N LEU A 67 58.42 -41.52 -12.43
CA LEU A 67 58.78 -40.44 -11.50
C LEU A 67 58.51 -40.74 -10.01
N TRP A 68 57.76 -41.79 -9.68
CA TRP A 68 57.37 -42.10 -8.29
C TRP A 68 58.43 -42.83 -7.45
N LYS A 69 59.55 -43.27 -8.03
CA LYS A 69 60.57 -44.10 -7.34
C LYS A 69 61.75 -43.34 -6.69
N LYS A 70 61.73 -42.00 -6.62
CA LYS A 70 62.91 -41.20 -6.24
C LYS A 70 62.82 -40.34 -4.97
N TRP A 71 61.71 -40.39 -4.22
CA TRP A 71 61.50 -39.57 -3.03
C TRP A 71 60.99 -40.38 -1.84
N LEU A 72 61.91 -41.05 -1.11
CA LEU A 72 61.80 -41.41 0.33
C LEU A 72 63.05 -42.20 0.79
N PRO A 73 63.92 -41.63 1.63
CA PRO A 73 64.97 -42.37 2.35
C PRO A 73 64.45 -42.98 3.66
N VAL A 74 65.03 -44.11 4.07
CA VAL A 74 64.63 -44.89 5.26
C VAL A 74 65.44 -44.49 6.51
N SER A 75 64.78 -44.37 7.66
CA SER A 75 65.42 -44.42 9.00
C SER A 75 65.33 -45.84 9.59
N LYS A 76 66.42 -46.31 10.21
CA LYS A 76 66.53 -47.68 10.75
C LYS A 76 66.00 -47.79 12.18
N SER A 77 65.38 -48.92 12.51
CA SER A 77 65.30 -49.47 13.87
C SER A 77 66.35 -50.59 14.05
N VAL A 78 66.65 -50.97 15.30
CA VAL A 78 67.68 -51.97 15.64
C VAL A 78 67.11 -53.04 16.58
N SER A 79 67.33 -54.31 16.22
CA SER A 79 67.19 -55.51 17.05
C SER A 79 67.83 -56.71 16.31
N ALA A 80 68.16 -57.86 16.90
CA ALA A 80 68.70 -58.19 18.23
C ALA A 80 69.01 -59.71 18.29
N SER A 81 70.27 -60.12 18.55
CA SER A 81 70.71 -61.49 18.94
C SER A 81 72.24 -61.46 19.13
N ALA A 82 72.86 -61.76 20.29
CA ALA A 82 72.86 -62.96 21.15
C ALA A 82 73.96 -63.98 20.75
N HIS A 83 74.86 -64.32 21.69
CA HIS A 83 75.69 -65.53 21.72
C HIS A 83 76.53 -65.68 23.01
N ASP A 84 76.72 -66.93 23.43
CA ASP A 84 76.89 -67.41 24.80
C ASP A 84 77.43 -68.87 24.77
N GLU A 85 78.12 -69.48 25.76
CA GLU A 85 78.87 -69.02 26.96
C GLU A 85 79.76 -70.20 27.51
N LEU A 86 80.66 -69.97 28.51
CA LEU A 86 81.33 -70.96 29.41
C LEU A 86 82.35 -71.97 28.78
N ASP A 87 82.97 -72.95 29.50
CA ASP A 87 83.96 -72.93 30.63
C ASP A 87 84.64 -74.34 30.81
N GLU A 88 85.57 -74.52 31.78
CA GLU A 88 86.08 -75.77 32.47
C GLU A 88 87.10 -76.82 31.86
N LYS A 89 88.33 -76.89 32.46
CA LYS A 89 89.04 -78.01 33.21
C LYS A 89 89.16 -79.51 32.72
N PRO A 90 89.93 -80.46 33.38
CA PRO A 90 91.05 -80.40 34.40
C PRO A 90 92.28 -81.41 34.30
N GLU A 91 93.35 -81.17 35.10
CA GLU A 91 94.35 -82.09 35.80
C GLU A 91 95.33 -83.05 35.01
N GLU A 92 96.39 -83.78 35.48
CA GLU A 92 97.06 -84.15 36.80
C GLU A 92 98.63 -84.45 36.70
N ARG A 93 99.28 -85.45 37.37
CA ARG A 93 100.78 -85.64 37.62
C ARG A 93 101.38 -87.08 37.35
N PRO A 94 102.56 -87.62 37.86
CA PRO A 94 103.82 -87.09 38.54
C PRO A 94 105.25 -87.75 38.25
N PHE A 95 106.39 -86.99 38.42
CA PHE A 95 107.81 -87.39 38.84
C PHE A 95 108.71 -88.45 38.08
N SER A 96 110.02 -88.75 38.38
CA SER A 96 111.31 -88.01 38.68
C SER A 96 112.61 -88.94 38.76
N GLY A 97 113.88 -88.44 38.81
CA GLY A 97 115.14 -89.20 39.21
C GLY A 97 116.48 -89.06 38.35
N VAL A 98 117.72 -89.34 38.88
CA VAL A 98 119.08 -89.04 38.26
C VAL A 98 120.37 -89.91 38.69
N SER A 99 121.23 -90.35 37.72
CA SER A 99 122.76 -90.63 37.56
C SER A 99 123.78 -91.62 38.32
N PRO A 100 125.00 -92.00 37.73
CA PRO A 100 126.14 -92.94 38.17
C PRO A 100 127.61 -92.28 38.33
N PRO A 101 128.92 -92.78 38.11
CA PRO A 101 129.62 -94.00 37.50
C PRO A 101 130.95 -94.76 38.13
N PRO A 102 132.30 -94.65 37.79
CA PRO A 102 133.32 -95.81 37.65
C PRO A 102 134.85 -95.71 38.19
N SER A 103 135.80 -96.71 37.96
CA SER A 103 137.33 -96.66 38.18
C SER A 103 138.28 -97.82 37.58
N ASP A 104 139.56 -98.03 38.06
CA ASP A 104 140.86 -98.51 37.39
C ASP A 104 141.87 -99.31 38.37
N ASP A 105 143.15 -99.84 38.22
CA ASP A 105 144.24 -100.39 37.28
C ASP A 105 145.29 -101.29 38.11
N SER A 106 146.62 -101.71 37.95
CA SER A 106 147.84 -101.59 37.05
C SER A 106 149.12 -102.51 37.39
N ASN A 107 150.19 -102.63 36.51
CA ASN A 107 151.69 -102.95 36.71
C ASN A 107 152.29 -104.38 37.14
N TRP A 108 153.61 -104.87 37.12
CA TRP A 108 155.01 -104.64 36.51
C TRP A 108 156.09 -105.83 36.75
N GLY A 109 157.39 -105.86 36.25
CA GLY A 109 158.50 -106.84 36.72
C GLY A 109 159.86 -107.16 35.91
N SER A 110 160.94 -107.80 36.50
CA SER A 110 162.28 -108.19 35.86
C SER A 110 163.32 -109.13 36.65
N SER A 111 164.39 -109.70 35.98
CA SER A 111 165.72 -110.26 36.50
C SER A 111 165.87 -111.74 37.07
N SER A 112 167.06 -112.30 37.45
CA SER A 112 168.13 -112.99 36.64
C SER A 112 169.01 -114.06 37.42
N GLN A 113 169.91 -114.80 36.71
CA GLN A 113 171.11 -115.65 37.10
C GLN A 113 171.04 -116.92 38.03
N ALA A 114 172.18 -117.68 38.14
CA ALA A 114 172.30 -119.05 38.72
C ALA A 114 173.77 -119.50 39.06
N ARG A 115 174.03 -120.57 39.89
CA ARG A 115 175.29 -121.41 39.87
C ARG A 115 175.31 -122.72 40.74
N LYS A 116 176.47 -123.41 40.77
CA LYS A 116 176.77 -124.77 41.35
C LYS A 116 177.71 -124.73 42.58
N SER A 117 177.78 -125.82 43.37
CA SER A 117 179.05 -126.53 43.73
C SER A 117 178.83 -127.92 44.42
N GLY A 118 179.92 -128.62 44.78
CA GLY A 118 180.00 -129.85 45.63
C GLY A 118 180.98 -129.64 46.81
N ASN A 119 181.63 -130.62 47.46
CA ASN A 119 181.72 -132.09 47.31
C ASN A 119 182.50 -132.70 48.53
N ARG A 120 182.10 -133.85 49.09
CA ARG A 120 182.96 -135.02 49.47
C ARG A 120 182.19 -136.10 50.27
N LYS A 121 182.73 -137.33 50.29
CA LYS A 121 182.34 -138.51 51.12
C LYS A 121 182.00 -138.07 52.57
N GLY A 122 180.99 -138.55 53.28
CA GLY A 122 179.98 -139.62 53.07
C GLY A 122 179.40 -140.01 54.45
N ASP A 123 178.30 -140.74 54.63
CA ASP A 123 177.26 -141.27 53.73
C ASP A 123 175.99 -141.62 54.57
N ASN A 124 174.81 -142.03 54.09
CA ASN A 124 174.32 -142.50 52.77
C ASN A 124 173.75 -141.39 51.86
N HIS A 125 173.89 -141.55 50.53
CA HIS A 125 173.49 -140.55 49.52
C HIS A 125 172.01 -140.14 49.50
N ALA A 126 171.06 -140.96 49.96
CA ALA A 126 169.62 -140.63 49.88
C ALA A 126 169.23 -139.36 50.66
N ALA A 127 169.72 -139.20 51.89
CA ALA A 127 169.42 -138.05 52.75
C ALA A 127 170.03 -136.73 52.22
N VAL A 128 171.06 -136.81 51.38
CA VAL A 128 171.74 -135.64 50.78
C VAL A 128 170.93 -135.09 49.60
N LEU A 129 170.23 -135.95 48.86
CA LEU A 129 169.33 -135.52 47.79
C LEU A 129 168.07 -134.83 48.34
N GLN A 130 167.52 -135.31 49.45
CA GLN A 130 166.36 -134.68 50.10
C GLN A 130 166.65 -133.23 50.49
N ARG A 131 167.75 -132.97 51.21
CA ARG A 131 168.15 -131.60 51.61
C ARG A 131 168.26 -130.64 50.43
N ARG A 132 168.70 -131.11 49.27
CA ARG A 132 168.77 -130.28 48.05
C ARG A 132 167.43 -129.94 47.44
N VAL A 133 166.39 -130.75 47.68
CA VAL A 133 165.01 -130.41 47.32
C VAL A 133 164.48 -129.38 48.33
N ASP A 134 164.78 -129.56 49.62
CA ASP A 134 164.39 -128.64 50.69
C ASP A 134 165.03 -127.23 50.49
N ASP A 135 166.31 -127.17 50.08
CA ASP A 135 167.02 -125.94 49.68
C ASP A 135 166.31 -125.24 48.51
N LEU A 136 165.93 -125.99 47.47
CA LEU A 136 165.30 -125.43 46.26
C LEU A 136 163.87 -124.93 46.52
N ALA A 137 163.13 -125.62 47.39
CA ALA A 137 161.82 -125.19 47.86
C ALA A 137 161.91 -123.90 48.69
N SER A 138 162.95 -123.77 49.53
CA SER A 138 163.22 -122.57 50.33
C SER A 138 163.54 -121.35 49.46
N ASP A 139 164.32 -121.51 48.39
CA ASP A 139 164.66 -120.40 47.49
C ASP A 139 163.47 -119.96 46.60
N LEU A 140 162.59 -120.90 46.25
CA LEU A 140 161.29 -120.60 45.63
C LEU A 140 160.39 -119.78 46.58
N GLN A 141 160.22 -120.22 47.83
CA GLN A 141 159.47 -119.46 48.85
C GLN A 141 160.01 -118.04 49.03
N ARG A 142 161.34 -117.87 49.00
CA ARG A 142 162.00 -116.57 49.10
C ARG A 142 161.62 -115.64 47.94
N LYS A 143 161.65 -116.12 46.70
CA LYS A 143 161.20 -115.32 45.54
C LYS A 143 159.69 -115.05 45.54
N THR A 144 158.85 -115.97 46.02
CA THR A 144 157.41 -115.71 46.23
C THR A 144 157.21 -114.55 47.22
N LYS A 145 158.01 -114.47 48.28
CA LYS A 145 157.95 -113.34 49.21
C LYS A 145 158.43 -112.03 48.58
N GLU A 146 159.57 -112.04 47.89
CA GLU A 146 160.10 -110.85 47.19
C GLU A 146 159.10 -110.27 46.17
N HIS A 147 158.31 -111.11 45.49
CA HIS A 147 157.20 -110.67 44.63
C HIS A 147 155.99 -110.12 45.42
N THR A 148 155.71 -110.66 46.61
CA THR A 148 154.59 -110.23 47.46
C THR A 148 154.84 -108.81 48.00
N ASP A 149 156.02 -108.58 48.56
CA ASP A 149 156.44 -107.29 49.11
C ASP A 149 156.41 -106.17 48.03
N LEU A 150 156.61 -106.53 46.76
CA LEU A 150 156.58 -105.61 45.61
C LEU A 150 155.13 -105.24 45.18
N VAL A 151 154.19 -106.19 45.29
CA VAL A 151 152.75 -105.94 45.06
C VAL A 151 152.17 -105.03 46.14
N ASP A 152 152.52 -105.23 47.40
CA ASP A 152 152.05 -104.37 48.50
C ASP A 152 152.56 -102.92 48.36
N LYS A 153 153.79 -102.73 47.82
CA LYS A 153 154.27 -101.38 47.50
C LYS A 153 153.45 -100.72 46.38
N LEU A 154 153.20 -101.43 45.28
CA LEU A 154 152.38 -100.93 44.16
C LEU A 154 150.96 -100.53 44.59
N LYS A 155 150.42 -101.22 45.59
CA LYS A 155 149.12 -100.92 46.22
C LYS A 155 149.17 -99.63 47.04
N SER A 156 150.25 -99.40 47.79
CA SER A 156 150.47 -98.15 48.54
C SER A 156 150.61 -96.93 47.62
N ASP A 157 151.33 -97.07 46.50
CA ASP A 157 151.58 -95.96 45.58
C ASP A 157 150.29 -95.51 44.84
N HIS A 158 149.37 -96.43 44.53
CA HIS A 158 148.06 -96.07 43.96
C HIS A 158 147.12 -95.42 44.98
N GLN A 159 147.09 -95.91 46.22
CA GLN A 159 146.23 -95.36 47.29
C GLN A 159 146.47 -93.85 47.48
N GLY A 160 147.74 -93.42 47.51
CA GLY A 160 148.09 -92.00 47.67
C GLY A 160 147.64 -91.10 46.51
N GLN A 161 147.49 -91.62 45.28
CA GLN A 161 146.97 -90.86 44.15
C GLN A 161 145.45 -90.65 44.24
N ILE A 162 144.73 -91.66 44.74
CA ILE A 162 143.26 -91.61 44.94
C ILE A 162 142.91 -90.56 46.00
N GLU A 163 143.63 -90.56 47.13
CA GLU A 163 143.42 -89.61 48.23
C GLU A 163 143.69 -88.16 47.82
N SER A 164 144.70 -87.92 46.98
CA SER A 164 145.00 -86.58 46.43
C SER A 164 143.85 -86.03 45.59
N LYS A 165 143.31 -86.81 44.65
CA LYS A 165 142.15 -86.40 43.82
C LYS A 165 140.88 -86.16 44.63
N ALA A 166 140.66 -86.92 45.71
CA ALA A 166 139.50 -86.74 46.58
C ALA A 166 139.49 -85.34 47.23
N ALA A 167 140.66 -84.78 47.56
CA ALA A 167 140.78 -83.45 48.15
C ALA A 167 140.40 -82.30 47.18
N GLU A 168 140.83 -82.37 45.90
CA GLU A 168 140.44 -81.37 44.88
C GLU A 168 138.93 -81.32 44.65
N HIS A 169 138.29 -82.50 44.60
CA HIS A 169 136.83 -82.61 44.42
C HIS A 169 136.06 -82.01 45.62
N ALA A 170 136.52 -82.25 46.86
CA ALA A 170 135.91 -81.70 48.06
C ALA A 170 135.97 -80.16 48.10
N MET A 171 137.13 -79.57 47.77
CA MET A 171 137.30 -78.11 47.76
C MET A 171 136.42 -77.42 46.71
N THR A 172 136.21 -78.08 45.57
CA THR A 172 135.34 -77.57 44.48
C THR A 172 133.87 -77.53 44.89
N LEU A 173 133.40 -78.53 45.65
CA LEU A 173 132.01 -78.60 46.14
C LEU A 173 131.70 -77.52 47.21
N GLN A 174 132.63 -77.22 48.11
CA GLN A 174 132.40 -76.23 49.17
C GLN A 174 132.11 -74.84 48.59
N ASN A 175 132.91 -74.40 47.61
CA ASN A 175 132.74 -73.09 46.95
C ASN A 175 131.36 -72.93 46.27
N ALA A 176 130.73 -74.03 45.84
CA ALA A 176 129.39 -74.00 45.25
C ALA A 176 128.29 -73.83 46.32
N LEU A 177 128.48 -74.42 47.50
CA LEU A 177 127.53 -74.36 48.62
C LEU A 177 127.46 -72.95 49.24
N ASP A 178 128.61 -72.31 49.39
CA ASP A 178 128.72 -70.96 49.97
C ASP A 178 127.99 -69.92 49.10
N LYS A 179 128.11 -70.04 47.77
CA LYS A 179 127.39 -69.18 46.82
C LYS A 179 125.87 -69.35 46.93
N LEU A 180 125.39 -70.59 46.92
CA LEU A 180 123.96 -70.91 47.03
C LEU A 180 123.35 -70.37 48.34
N THR A 181 124.15 -70.32 49.41
CA THR A 181 123.76 -69.75 50.71
C THR A 181 123.65 -68.22 50.68
N ALA A 182 124.44 -67.52 49.86
CA ALA A 182 124.34 -66.07 49.70
C ALA A 182 123.07 -65.64 48.97
N ASP A 183 122.78 -66.25 47.82
CA ASP A 183 121.64 -65.90 46.96
C ASP A 183 120.29 -66.03 47.71
N ASN A 184 120.12 -67.13 48.47
CA ASN A 184 118.90 -67.45 49.22
C ASN A 184 118.59 -66.41 50.34
N ASN A 185 119.62 -65.80 50.93
CA ASN A 185 119.45 -64.79 51.98
C ASN A 185 119.00 -63.42 51.43
N ALA A 186 119.34 -63.11 50.17
CA ALA A 186 118.91 -61.86 49.53
C ALA A 186 117.39 -61.87 49.24
N GLU A 187 116.86 -62.99 48.75
CA GLU A 187 115.45 -63.14 48.39
C GLU A 187 114.52 -63.08 49.63
N LEU A 188 114.91 -63.75 50.72
CA LEU A 188 114.22 -63.71 52.02
C LEU A 188 114.14 -62.30 52.63
N SER A 189 115.12 -61.43 52.34
CA SER A 189 115.13 -60.04 52.80
C SER A 189 114.06 -59.20 52.10
N ASN A 190 113.93 -59.34 50.78
CA ASN A 190 112.95 -58.61 49.96
C ASN A 190 111.51 -58.97 50.35
N LEU A 191 111.20 -60.25 50.51
CA LEU A 191 109.87 -60.75 50.90
C LEU A 191 109.38 -60.14 52.24
N ARG A 192 110.27 -59.97 53.22
CA ARG A 192 109.93 -59.37 54.52
C ARG A 192 109.59 -57.89 54.42
N LYS A 193 110.19 -57.16 53.47
CA LYS A 193 109.91 -55.73 53.26
C LYS A 193 108.49 -55.52 52.74
N THR A 194 108.10 -56.19 51.66
CA THR A 194 106.79 -56.02 51.01
C THR A 194 105.62 -56.26 51.97
N HIS A 195 105.67 -57.35 52.74
CA HIS A 195 104.62 -57.69 53.73
C HIS A 195 104.44 -56.60 54.80
N SER A 196 105.51 -55.89 55.19
CA SER A 196 105.41 -54.81 56.18
C SER A 196 104.67 -53.58 55.63
N GLU A 197 104.84 -53.29 54.33
CA GLU A 197 104.25 -52.13 53.65
C GLU A 197 102.73 -52.34 53.43
N GLU A 198 102.30 -53.54 53.03
CA GLU A 198 100.87 -53.88 52.89
C GLU A 198 100.12 -53.87 54.23
N THR A 199 100.76 -54.35 55.30
CA THR A 199 100.16 -54.38 56.66
C THR A 199 99.88 -52.96 57.19
N ALA A 200 100.72 -51.98 56.87
CA ALA A 200 100.50 -50.58 57.23
C ALA A 200 99.32 -49.97 56.45
N ALA A 201 99.21 -50.26 55.15
CA ALA A 201 98.16 -49.72 54.28
C ALA A 201 96.74 -50.18 54.71
N LEU A 202 96.59 -51.43 55.16
CA LEU A 202 95.30 -51.95 55.65
C LEU A 202 94.81 -51.24 56.92
N ASN A 203 95.70 -51.00 57.90
CA ASN A 203 95.33 -50.33 59.15
C ASN A 203 94.88 -48.88 58.93
N HIS A 204 95.53 -48.13 58.02
CA HIS A 204 95.11 -46.78 57.67
C HIS A 204 93.70 -46.75 57.04
N ARG A 205 93.37 -47.74 56.20
CA ARG A 205 92.01 -47.84 55.60
C ARG A 205 90.95 -48.18 56.65
N LEU A 206 91.27 -49.01 57.64
CA LEU A 206 90.33 -49.40 58.69
C LEU A 206 89.91 -48.23 59.59
N SER A 207 90.82 -47.30 59.88
CA SER A 207 90.51 -46.09 60.66
C SER A 207 89.48 -45.21 59.95
N GLY A 208 89.70 -44.88 58.67
CA GLY A 208 88.86 -43.95 57.91
C GLY A 208 87.41 -44.41 57.68
N TYR A 209 87.13 -45.71 57.79
CA TYR A 209 85.75 -46.21 57.75
C TYR A 209 84.93 -45.87 59.00
N LYS A 210 85.57 -45.67 60.15
CA LYS A 210 84.87 -45.45 61.43
C LYS A 210 84.32 -44.02 61.53
N ASP A 211 85.12 -43.04 61.15
CA ASP A 211 84.76 -41.62 61.20
C ASP A 211 83.60 -41.28 60.23
N LEU A 212 83.51 -42.00 59.11
CA LEU A 212 82.43 -41.87 58.13
C LEU A 212 81.07 -42.35 58.65
N GLU A 213 81.03 -43.37 59.53
CA GLU A 213 79.76 -43.93 60.01
C GLU A 213 79.07 -43.01 61.03
N GLU A 214 79.83 -42.36 61.91
CA GLU A 214 79.29 -41.38 62.88
C GLU A 214 78.93 -40.05 62.21
N GLY A 215 79.71 -39.61 61.22
CA GLY A 215 79.39 -38.43 60.40
C GLY A 215 78.05 -38.58 59.66
N GLY A 216 77.86 -39.68 58.93
CA GLY A 216 76.66 -39.91 58.12
C GLY A 216 75.34 -39.88 58.91
N LYS A 217 75.33 -40.43 60.14
CA LYS A 217 74.14 -40.43 61.00
C LYS A 217 73.73 -39.02 61.46
N SER A 218 74.68 -38.12 61.68
CA SER A 218 74.43 -36.73 62.12
C SER A 218 73.84 -35.83 61.03
N GLU A 219 74.23 -36.04 59.77
CA GLU A 219 73.80 -35.24 58.62
C GLU A 219 72.37 -35.57 58.16
N ILE A 220 72.00 -36.86 58.24
CA ILE A 220 70.69 -37.37 57.83
C ILE A 220 69.57 -36.82 58.74
N ASP A 221 69.72 -36.91 60.07
CA ASP A 221 68.68 -36.47 61.02
C ASP A 221 68.38 -34.96 60.92
N LYS A 222 69.41 -34.13 60.74
CA LYS A 222 69.25 -32.69 60.47
C LYS A 222 68.47 -32.43 59.17
N THR A 223 68.74 -33.21 58.13
CA THR A 223 68.10 -33.06 56.83
C THR A 223 66.62 -33.47 56.86
N VAL A 224 66.27 -34.56 57.56
CA VAL A 224 64.89 -35.00 57.76
C VAL A 224 64.07 -33.95 58.53
N LYS A 225 64.62 -33.37 59.61
CA LYS A 225 63.94 -32.32 60.40
C LYS A 225 63.67 -31.05 59.57
N ARG A 226 64.60 -30.64 58.72
CA ARG A 226 64.42 -29.52 57.78
C ARG A 226 63.27 -29.80 56.78
N LEU A 227 63.34 -30.92 56.06
CA LEU A 227 62.37 -31.28 55.02
C LEU A 227 60.95 -31.48 55.59
N THR A 228 60.83 -31.95 56.84
CA THR A 228 59.53 -32.10 57.52
C THR A 228 58.91 -30.73 57.76
N LYS A 229 59.68 -29.75 58.26
CA LYS A 229 59.18 -28.39 58.48
C LYS A 229 58.82 -27.69 57.16
N GLU A 230 59.68 -27.78 56.14
CA GLU A 230 59.44 -27.18 54.82
C GLU A 230 58.13 -27.71 54.20
N LYS A 231 57.79 -28.98 54.43
CA LYS A 231 56.50 -29.58 54.04
C LYS A 231 55.32 -28.99 54.82
N GLU A 232 55.42 -28.84 56.14
CA GLU A 232 54.36 -28.27 56.99
C GLU A 232 54.04 -26.81 56.60
N ASP A 233 55.09 -26.00 56.39
CA ASP A 233 54.98 -24.60 55.99
C ASP A 233 54.37 -24.49 54.56
N ALA A 234 54.79 -25.35 53.62
CA ALA A 234 54.24 -25.39 52.27
C ALA A 234 52.76 -25.83 52.21
N MET A 235 52.36 -26.85 52.98
CA MET A 235 50.95 -27.27 53.07
C MET A 235 50.07 -26.14 53.64
N SER A 236 50.59 -25.38 54.61
CA SER A 236 49.88 -24.25 55.22
C SER A 236 49.66 -23.10 54.21
N ALA A 237 50.67 -22.79 53.38
CA ALA A 237 50.55 -21.80 52.32
C ALA A 237 49.51 -22.19 51.26
N VAL A 238 49.60 -23.42 50.71
CA VAL A 238 48.65 -23.93 49.70
C VAL A 238 47.21 -23.93 50.22
N ASN A 239 47.00 -24.26 51.49
CA ASN A 239 45.66 -24.28 52.07
C ASN A 239 45.08 -22.86 52.27
N HIS A 240 45.93 -21.84 52.48
CA HIS A 240 45.51 -20.43 52.54
C HIS A 240 45.14 -19.87 51.16
N GLU A 241 45.92 -20.21 50.13
CA GLU A 241 45.58 -19.89 48.73
C GLU A 241 44.26 -20.55 48.30
N LEU A 242 44.04 -21.81 48.69
CA LEU A 242 42.82 -22.56 48.38
C LEU A 242 41.55 -21.90 48.95
N GLU A 243 41.55 -21.47 50.21
CA GLU A 243 40.40 -20.78 50.81
C GLU A 243 40.18 -19.38 50.24
N THR A 244 41.25 -18.69 49.84
CA THR A 244 41.16 -17.40 49.12
C THR A 244 40.49 -17.60 47.76
N LEU A 245 40.95 -18.57 46.98
CA LEU A 245 40.38 -18.89 45.65
C LEU A 245 38.90 -19.31 45.72
N LYS A 246 38.50 -20.07 46.76
CA LYS A 246 37.09 -20.41 47.02
C LYS A 246 36.20 -19.19 47.28
N LYS A 247 36.74 -18.17 47.96
CA LYS A 247 36.02 -16.92 48.24
C LYS A 247 35.83 -16.10 46.97
N ASP A 248 36.88 -15.96 46.17
CA ASP A 248 36.85 -15.19 44.92
C ASP A 248 35.94 -15.85 43.89
N PHE A 249 35.95 -17.19 43.79
CA PHE A 249 35.02 -17.94 42.94
C PHE A 249 33.55 -17.65 43.27
N LYS A 250 33.18 -17.65 44.56
CA LYS A 250 31.82 -17.30 44.99
C LYS A 250 31.45 -15.85 44.66
N SER A 251 32.40 -14.92 44.77
CA SER A 251 32.17 -13.52 44.40
C SER A 251 31.87 -13.38 42.90
N LEU A 252 32.62 -14.08 42.05
CA LEU A 252 32.40 -14.14 40.59
C LEU A 252 31.08 -14.84 40.22
N GLU A 253 30.67 -15.86 40.98
CA GLU A 253 29.39 -16.55 40.77
C GLU A 253 28.19 -15.62 41.00
N GLU A 254 28.20 -14.81 42.07
CA GLU A 254 27.14 -13.83 42.32
C GLU A 254 27.19 -12.64 41.35
N GLU A 255 28.39 -12.15 40.98
CA GLU A 255 28.52 -11.07 40.00
C GLU A 255 27.99 -11.49 38.61
N THR A 256 28.22 -12.74 38.20
CA THR A 256 27.67 -13.28 36.95
C THR A 256 26.16 -13.54 37.02
N LYS A 257 25.61 -13.95 38.17
CA LYS A 257 24.14 -14.02 38.36
C LYS A 257 23.48 -12.66 38.18
N VAL A 258 24.02 -11.60 38.80
CA VAL A 258 23.50 -10.23 38.68
C VAL A 258 23.55 -9.75 37.24
N LYS A 259 24.69 -9.86 36.56
CA LYS A 259 24.84 -9.44 35.15
C LYS A 259 23.92 -10.20 34.20
N ASN A 260 23.73 -11.50 34.40
CA ASN A 260 22.80 -12.29 33.60
C ASN A 260 21.33 -11.85 33.78
N ALA A 261 20.92 -11.53 35.01
CA ALA A 261 19.57 -11.00 35.27
C ALA A 261 19.35 -9.64 34.60
N GLU A 262 20.37 -8.76 34.60
CA GLU A 262 20.31 -7.45 33.94
C GLU A 262 20.27 -7.58 32.40
N ILE A 263 21.05 -8.48 31.81
CA ILE A 263 20.99 -8.80 30.36
C ILE A 263 19.59 -9.28 29.96
N ILE A 264 18.98 -10.19 30.74
CA ILE A 264 17.62 -10.70 30.49
C ILE A 264 16.58 -9.57 30.55
N LYS A 265 16.70 -8.66 31.53
CA LYS A 265 15.83 -7.47 31.66
C LYS A 265 15.94 -6.57 30.41
N VAL A 266 17.16 -6.21 30.01
CA VAL A 266 17.41 -5.34 28.83
C VAL A 266 16.93 -6.02 27.54
N GLN A 267 17.14 -7.33 27.36
CA GLN A 267 16.61 -8.06 26.22
C GLN A 267 15.08 -8.00 26.16
N LYS A 268 14.39 -8.14 27.30
CA LYS A 268 12.92 -8.03 27.35
C LYS A 268 12.45 -6.61 27.01
N GLU A 269 13.05 -5.59 27.60
CA GLU A 269 12.72 -4.19 27.33
C GLU A 269 12.88 -3.86 25.84
N LYS A 270 13.94 -4.35 25.20
CA LYS A 270 14.15 -4.19 23.75
C LYS A 270 13.19 -5.03 22.88
N GLN A 271 12.79 -6.22 23.33
CA GLN A 271 11.75 -7.02 22.68
C GLN A 271 10.40 -6.28 22.67
N ASP A 272 10.03 -5.70 23.81
CA ASP A 272 8.76 -5.00 24.02
C ASP A 272 8.72 -3.68 23.22
N GLU A 273 9.79 -2.87 23.24
CA GLU A 273 9.97 -1.69 22.37
C GLU A 273 9.78 -2.02 20.87
N LEU A 274 10.45 -3.08 20.40
CA LEU A 274 10.43 -3.48 18.99
C LEU A 274 9.04 -4.00 18.57
N SER A 275 8.29 -4.59 19.51
CA SER A 275 6.88 -4.96 19.29
C SER A 275 5.97 -3.73 19.13
N ALA A 276 6.19 -2.69 19.95
CA ALA A 276 5.42 -1.44 19.88
C ALA A 276 5.71 -0.69 18.56
N LEU A 277 6.98 -0.57 18.17
CA LEU A 277 7.41 0.02 16.90
C LEU A 277 6.79 -0.68 15.68
N ARG A 278 6.68 -2.02 15.68
CA ARG A 278 6.00 -2.76 14.61
C ARG A 278 4.52 -2.39 14.53
N LYS A 279 3.83 -2.36 15.68
CA LYS A 279 2.40 -2.04 15.76
C LYS A 279 2.10 -0.60 15.27
N ASP A 280 2.94 0.36 15.64
CA ASP A 280 2.80 1.76 15.20
C ASP A 280 3.10 1.92 13.70
N LYS A 281 4.14 1.24 13.19
CA LYS A 281 4.45 1.16 11.76
C LYS A 281 3.28 0.57 10.96
N ASP A 282 2.69 -0.53 11.41
CA ASP A 282 1.56 -1.16 10.72
C ASP A 282 0.27 -0.31 10.78
N ALA A 283 0.05 0.42 11.87
CA ALA A 283 -1.06 1.38 11.99
C ALA A 283 -0.90 2.60 11.06
N THR A 284 0.32 3.17 10.98
CA THR A 284 0.62 4.31 10.10
C THR A 284 0.58 3.94 8.62
N TYR A 285 1.05 2.75 8.22
CA TYR A 285 0.86 2.25 6.86
C TYR A 285 -0.63 2.10 6.49
N LYS A 286 -1.45 1.59 7.40
CA LYS A 286 -2.89 1.45 7.13
C LYS A 286 -3.59 2.80 6.97
N ALA A 287 -3.30 3.76 7.85
CA ALA A 287 -3.83 5.12 7.72
C ALA A 287 -3.42 5.79 6.39
N LEU A 288 -2.19 5.53 5.92
CA LEU A 288 -1.71 6.00 4.61
C LEU A 288 -2.44 5.33 3.43
N GLU A 289 -2.75 4.04 3.54
CA GLU A 289 -3.53 3.30 2.52
C GLU A 289 -4.98 3.79 2.43
N ASP A 290 -5.64 4.00 3.57
CA ASP A 290 -7.00 4.56 3.63
C ASP A 290 -7.05 5.99 3.04
N LEU A 291 -6.06 6.84 3.35
CA LEU A 291 -5.90 8.17 2.75
C LEU A 291 -5.64 8.11 1.25
N TYR A 292 -4.73 7.24 0.79
CA TYR A 292 -4.44 7.07 -0.63
C TYR A 292 -5.67 6.60 -1.42
N LYS A 293 -6.45 5.68 -0.85
CA LYS A 293 -7.70 5.20 -1.46
C LYS A 293 -8.73 6.33 -1.60
N SER A 294 -8.96 7.10 -0.53
CA SER A 294 -9.86 8.25 -0.55
C SER A 294 -9.42 9.32 -1.58
N LEU A 295 -8.12 9.60 -1.66
CA LEU A 295 -7.53 10.51 -2.65
C LEU A 295 -7.66 9.97 -4.09
N LYS A 296 -7.61 8.65 -4.29
CA LYS A 296 -7.76 8.00 -5.60
C LYS A 296 -9.20 7.98 -6.11
N GLU A 297 -10.19 7.95 -5.21
CA GLU A 297 -11.61 7.97 -5.55
C GLU A 297 -12.14 9.41 -5.79
N SER A 298 -11.57 10.40 -5.11
CA SER A 298 -11.89 11.84 -5.21
C SER A 298 -11.97 12.44 -6.63
N PRO A 299 -11.01 12.19 -7.56
CA PRO A 299 -11.14 12.65 -8.95
C PRO A 299 -12.36 12.10 -9.67
N GLY A 300 -12.82 10.89 -9.31
CA GLY A 300 -13.98 10.24 -9.91
C GLY A 300 -15.30 10.88 -9.50
N THR A 301 -15.42 11.36 -8.25
CA THR A 301 -16.57 12.17 -7.81
C THR A 301 -16.50 13.57 -8.43
N LEU A 302 -15.38 14.27 -8.31
CA LEU A 302 -15.20 15.61 -8.88
C LEU A 302 -15.48 15.67 -10.40
N THR A 303 -15.14 14.62 -11.15
CA THR A 303 -15.45 14.52 -12.58
C THR A 303 -16.96 14.39 -12.84
N LYS A 304 -17.69 13.61 -12.03
CA LYS A 304 -19.15 13.49 -12.12
C LYS A 304 -19.84 14.80 -11.74
N ASP A 305 -19.39 15.46 -10.69
CA ASP A 305 -19.97 16.70 -10.19
C ASP A 305 -19.76 17.84 -11.22
N ASN A 306 -18.56 17.97 -11.80
CA ASN A 306 -18.32 18.90 -12.90
C ASN A 306 -19.16 18.60 -14.16
N ALA A 307 -19.37 17.32 -14.51
CA ALA A 307 -20.24 16.95 -15.63
C ALA A 307 -21.72 17.31 -15.36
N ALA A 308 -22.21 17.08 -14.15
CA ALA A 308 -23.55 17.47 -13.72
C ALA A 308 -23.73 19.00 -13.73
N LEU A 309 -22.78 19.75 -13.17
CA LEU A 309 -22.77 21.22 -13.21
C LEU A 309 -22.70 21.77 -14.63
N THR A 310 -21.92 21.15 -15.52
CA THR A 310 -21.84 21.53 -16.95
C THR A 310 -23.20 21.35 -17.64
N THR A 311 -23.87 20.21 -17.40
CA THR A 311 -25.22 19.93 -17.94
C THR A 311 -26.25 20.91 -17.39
N GLN A 312 -26.20 21.22 -16.09
CA GLN A 312 -27.08 22.18 -15.43
C GLN A 312 -26.88 23.60 -15.99
N ASN A 313 -25.64 24.03 -16.18
CA ASN A 313 -25.30 25.34 -16.74
C ASN A 313 -25.80 25.47 -18.21
N GLY A 314 -25.68 24.40 -19.00
CA GLY A 314 -26.28 24.32 -20.34
C GLY A 314 -27.80 24.52 -20.29
N SER A 315 -28.52 23.79 -19.43
CA SER A 315 -29.97 23.93 -19.27
C SER A 315 -30.40 25.33 -18.82
N LEU A 316 -29.62 25.97 -17.94
CA LEU A 316 -29.87 27.35 -17.50
C LEU A 316 -29.63 28.36 -18.63
N THR A 317 -28.60 28.14 -19.46
CA THR A 317 -28.29 28.98 -20.63
C THR A 317 -29.42 28.94 -21.65
N THR A 318 -29.96 27.76 -21.99
CA THR A 318 -31.13 27.63 -22.87
C THR A 318 -32.34 28.37 -22.30
N LYS A 319 -32.68 28.14 -21.02
CA LYS A 319 -33.82 28.80 -20.35
C LYS A 319 -33.68 30.33 -20.31
N LEU A 320 -32.46 30.86 -20.23
CA LEU A 320 -32.20 32.30 -20.32
C LEU A 320 -32.46 32.83 -21.74
N GLN A 321 -32.01 32.10 -22.76
CA GLN A 321 -32.20 32.46 -24.17
C GLN A 321 -33.69 32.40 -24.57
N ASP A 322 -34.43 31.40 -24.11
CA ASP A 322 -35.88 31.29 -24.28
C ASP A 322 -36.61 32.47 -23.64
N LYS A 323 -36.26 32.83 -22.39
CA LYS A 323 -36.85 33.98 -21.69
C LYS A 323 -36.53 35.31 -22.35
N ASN A 324 -35.29 35.53 -22.84
CA ASN A 324 -34.96 36.74 -23.59
C ASN A 324 -35.74 36.83 -24.91
N SER A 325 -35.96 35.70 -25.58
CA SER A 325 -36.77 35.63 -26.81
C SER A 325 -38.23 35.99 -26.52
N ALA A 326 -38.83 35.41 -25.49
CA ALA A 326 -40.19 35.72 -25.04
C ALA A 326 -40.35 37.19 -24.60
N TYR A 327 -39.40 37.72 -23.81
CA TYR A 327 -39.38 39.12 -23.40
C TYR A 327 -39.32 40.08 -24.61
N THR A 328 -38.51 39.74 -25.62
CA THR A 328 -38.40 40.54 -26.85
C THR A 328 -39.71 40.54 -27.64
N SER A 329 -40.45 39.42 -27.68
CA SER A 329 -41.77 39.36 -28.31
C SER A 329 -42.83 40.16 -27.55
N LEU A 330 -42.93 39.99 -26.22
CA LEU A 330 -43.82 40.77 -25.36
C LEU A 330 -43.53 42.29 -25.45
N THR A 331 -42.26 42.66 -25.63
CA THR A 331 -41.85 44.06 -25.82
C THR A 331 -42.49 44.64 -27.09
N ARG A 332 -42.46 43.91 -28.21
CA ARG A 332 -43.08 44.31 -29.49
C ARG A 332 -44.60 44.37 -29.40
N GLU A 333 -45.22 43.39 -28.75
CA GLU A 333 -46.67 43.33 -28.56
C GLU A 333 -47.18 44.53 -27.74
N ARG A 334 -46.46 44.89 -26.67
CA ARG A 334 -46.73 46.08 -25.85
C ARG A 334 -46.55 47.39 -26.61
N ASP A 335 -45.58 47.49 -27.53
CA ASP A 335 -45.46 48.65 -28.43
C ASP A 335 -46.61 48.72 -29.46
N ALA A 336 -47.02 47.58 -30.04
CA ALA A 336 -48.15 47.53 -30.97
C ALA A 336 -49.48 47.92 -30.31
N LEU A 337 -49.79 47.35 -29.13
CA LEU A 337 -50.98 47.69 -28.36
C LEU A 337 -51.00 49.17 -27.93
N LYS A 338 -49.83 49.74 -27.62
CA LYS A 338 -49.72 51.18 -27.36
C LYS A 338 -50.13 52.00 -28.58
N THR A 339 -49.62 51.68 -29.77
CA THR A 339 -49.97 52.36 -31.03
C THR A 339 -51.46 52.22 -31.36
N GLU A 340 -52.07 51.06 -31.13
CA GLU A 340 -53.51 50.85 -31.35
C GLU A 340 -54.37 51.65 -30.36
N ASN A 341 -53.96 51.75 -29.10
CA ASN A 341 -54.64 52.57 -28.09
C ASN A 341 -54.56 54.06 -28.43
N GLU A 342 -53.39 54.56 -28.85
CA GLU A 342 -53.21 55.94 -29.33
C GLU A 342 -54.10 56.24 -30.55
N ALA A 343 -54.16 55.34 -31.53
CA ALA A 343 -55.08 55.45 -32.67
C ALA A 343 -56.57 55.41 -32.26
N THR A 344 -56.90 54.68 -31.19
CA THR A 344 -58.27 54.59 -30.65
C THR A 344 -58.68 55.85 -29.89
N ALA A 345 -57.76 56.47 -29.13
CA ALA A 345 -57.99 57.76 -28.49
C ALA A 345 -58.28 58.89 -29.52
N VAL A 346 -57.59 58.87 -30.67
CA VAL A 346 -57.87 59.78 -31.80
C VAL A 346 -59.29 59.56 -32.36
N LYS A 347 -59.69 58.30 -32.59
CA LYS A 347 -61.06 57.97 -33.04
C LYS A 347 -62.13 58.44 -32.05
N TYR A 348 -61.92 58.21 -30.75
CA TYR A 348 -62.83 58.65 -29.69
C TYR A 348 -62.97 60.17 -29.67
N THR A 349 -61.86 60.89 -29.73
CA THR A 349 -61.85 62.36 -29.77
C THR A 349 -62.62 62.90 -30.98
N ALA A 350 -62.39 62.34 -32.17
CA ALA A 350 -63.10 62.74 -33.39
C ALA A 350 -64.62 62.40 -33.37
N LEU A 351 -65.01 61.33 -32.67
CA LEU A 351 -66.42 61.01 -32.44
C LEU A 351 -67.08 62.00 -31.46
N MET A 352 -66.36 62.38 -30.40
CA MET A 352 -66.84 63.35 -29.41
C MET A 352 -67.04 64.75 -30.01
N THR A 353 -66.18 65.19 -30.93
CA THR A 353 -66.42 66.43 -31.69
C THR A 353 -67.74 66.36 -32.47
N LYS A 354 -67.95 65.28 -33.24
CA LYS A 354 -69.19 65.09 -34.02
C LYS A 354 -70.46 65.04 -33.16
N TRP A 355 -70.36 64.50 -31.94
CA TRP A 355 -71.47 64.53 -30.99
C TRP A 355 -71.83 65.97 -30.58
N ASN A 356 -70.83 66.78 -30.24
CA ASN A 356 -71.03 68.18 -29.87
C ASN A 356 -71.58 69.01 -31.05
N ASP A 357 -71.12 68.74 -32.27
CA ASP A 357 -71.67 69.36 -33.50
C ASP A 357 -73.17 69.04 -33.67
N LEU A 358 -73.55 67.77 -33.46
CA LEU A 358 -74.95 67.33 -33.55
C LEU A 358 -75.83 67.94 -32.46
N ASP A 359 -75.32 68.11 -31.24
CA ASP A 359 -76.08 68.72 -30.15
C ASP A 359 -76.29 70.23 -30.37
N GLY A 360 -75.29 70.93 -30.92
CA GLY A 360 -75.45 72.32 -31.38
C GLY A 360 -76.48 72.47 -32.51
N ILE A 361 -76.56 71.51 -33.44
CA ILE A 361 -77.59 71.46 -34.47
C ILE A 361 -78.98 71.20 -33.84
N ASN A 362 -79.07 70.30 -32.87
CA ASN A 362 -80.29 69.97 -32.13
C ASN A 362 -80.87 71.20 -31.40
N ASP A 363 -80.05 71.95 -30.67
CA ASP A 363 -80.49 73.19 -29.99
C ASP A 363 -80.83 74.31 -30.96
N THR A 364 -80.13 74.41 -32.10
CA THR A 364 -80.51 75.31 -33.20
C THR A 364 -81.89 74.95 -33.76
N LEU A 365 -82.20 73.65 -33.90
CA LEU A 365 -83.50 73.17 -34.38
C LEU A 365 -84.62 73.46 -33.37
N LYS A 366 -84.43 73.11 -32.09
CA LYS A 366 -85.38 73.44 -30.99
C LYS A 366 -85.70 74.94 -30.96
N THR A 367 -84.68 75.78 -31.13
CA THR A 367 -84.83 77.24 -31.19
C THR A 367 -85.70 77.66 -32.37
N LYS A 368 -85.45 77.16 -33.58
CA LYS A 368 -86.27 77.43 -34.77
C LYS A 368 -87.72 76.94 -34.61
N MET A 369 -87.94 75.77 -34.00
CA MET A 369 -89.30 75.26 -33.74
C MET A 369 -90.10 76.17 -32.80
N ARG A 370 -89.47 76.72 -31.76
CA ARG A 370 -90.09 77.72 -30.86
C ARG A 370 -90.49 78.99 -31.61
N TRP A 371 -89.61 79.53 -32.46
CA TRP A 371 -89.94 80.71 -33.30
C TRP A 371 -91.07 80.42 -34.30
N ALA A 372 -91.23 79.17 -34.77
CA ALA A 372 -92.33 78.73 -35.63
C ALA A 372 -93.64 78.41 -34.87
N GLY A 373 -93.70 78.62 -33.54
CA GLY A 373 -94.87 78.30 -32.73
C GLY A 373 -95.16 76.80 -32.54
N LEU A 374 -94.24 75.92 -32.98
CA LEU A 374 -94.38 74.48 -32.90
C LEU A 374 -93.87 73.98 -31.53
N THR A 375 -94.80 73.78 -30.59
CA THR A 375 -94.49 73.20 -29.27
C THR A 375 -94.93 71.74 -29.18
N GLU A 376 -94.26 70.96 -28.32
CA GLU A 376 -94.58 69.56 -28.03
C GLU A 376 -96.00 69.35 -27.46
N LYS A 377 -96.69 70.42 -27.05
CA LYS A 377 -98.05 70.38 -26.50
C LYS A 377 -99.14 70.69 -27.53
N ASN A 378 -98.79 71.05 -28.77
CA ASN A 378 -99.76 71.48 -29.78
C ASN A 378 -100.59 70.29 -30.31
N ARG A 379 -101.80 70.10 -29.79
CA ARG A 379 -102.75 69.10 -30.32
C ARG A 379 -103.23 69.47 -31.72
N GLN A 380 -102.75 68.72 -32.72
CA GLN A 380 -103.16 68.85 -34.13
C GLN A 380 -104.67 68.56 -34.33
N ASP A 381 -105.30 67.80 -33.41
CA ASP A 381 -106.74 67.53 -33.45
C ASP A 381 -107.61 68.67 -32.86
N ASN A 382 -107.02 69.77 -32.36
CA ASN A 382 -107.75 70.93 -31.84
C ASN A 382 -107.06 72.28 -32.15
N CYS A 383 -106.53 72.43 -33.37
CA CYS A 383 -105.69 73.58 -33.75
C CYS A 383 -106.44 74.73 -34.48
N LEU A 384 -107.78 74.73 -34.51
CA LEU A 384 -108.52 75.95 -34.91
C LEU A 384 -108.22 77.07 -33.91
N SER A 385 -107.87 78.26 -34.41
CA SER A 385 -107.59 79.43 -33.58
C SER A 385 -108.84 79.90 -32.83
N ASN A 386 -108.68 80.20 -31.54
CA ASN A 386 -109.71 80.83 -30.69
C ASN A 386 -110.20 82.20 -31.23
N GLY A 387 -109.49 82.79 -32.21
CA GLY A 387 -109.98 83.94 -32.97
C GLY A 387 -111.37 83.73 -33.60
N TYR A 388 -111.75 82.47 -33.90
CA TYR A 388 -113.10 82.09 -34.37
C TYR A 388 -114.16 82.04 -33.25
N SER A 389 -113.79 82.21 -31.98
CA SER A 389 -114.75 82.17 -30.86
C SER A 389 -115.71 83.36 -30.91
N GLY A 390 -117.01 83.05 -30.87
CA GLY A 390 -118.13 83.96 -31.05
C GLY A 390 -118.51 84.26 -32.51
N TRP A 391 -117.86 83.68 -33.53
CA TRP A 391 -118.25 83.88 -34.92
C TRP A 391 -119.42 82.97 -35.31
N CYS A 392 -120.34 83.50 -36.11
CA CYS A 392 -121.25 82.69 -36.91
C CYS A 392 -120.54 82.22 -38.20
N VAL A 393 -120.64 80.93 -38.46
CA VAL A 393 -120.00 80.22 -39.58
C VAL A 393 -121.00 79.29 -40.25
N MET A 394 -120.71 78.87 -41.48
CA MET A 394 -121.30 77.69 -42.10
C MET A 394 -120.25 76.58 -42.19
N ILE A 395 -120.66 75.33 -42.02
CA ILE A 395 -119.78 74.16 -42.08
C ILE A 395 -120.17 73.36 -43.32
N MET A 396 -119.32 73.36 -44.35
CA MET A 396 -119.64 72.75 -45.65
C MET A 396 -118.53 71.88 -46.21
N MET A 397 -118.86 70.96 -47.12
CA MET A 397 -117.91 70.07 -47.78
C MET A 397 -117.48 70.64 -49.15
N PRO A 398 -116.18 70.95 -49.36
CA PRO A 398 -115.73 71.67 -50.57
C PRO A 398 -116.04 71.00 -51.91
N HIS A 399 -115.99 69.66 -51.97
CA HIS A 399 -116.13 68.91 -53.23
C HIS A 399 -117.57 68.54 -53.59
N SER A 400 -118.53 68.66 -52.67
CA SER A 400 -119.94 68.32 -52.90
C SER A 400 -120.89 69.50 -52.75
N TRP A 401 -120.42 70.66 -52.24
CA TRP A 401 -121.27 71.83 -51.96
C TRP A 401 -122.47 71.53 -51.03
N ILE A 402 -122.23 70.63 -50.07
CA ILE A 402 -123.20 70.21 -49.05
C ILE A 402 -122.79 70.81 -47.70
N ALA A 403 -123.73 71.44 -47.01
CA ALA A 403 -123.60 72.02 -45.67
C ALA A 403 -124.13 71.07 -44.59
N LEU A 404 -123.64 71.21 -43.35
CA LEU A 404 -124.40 70.78 -42.18
C LEU A 404 -125.62 71.69 -42.02
N ASN A 405 -126.79 71.11 -41.72
CA ASN A 405 -128.04 71.81 -41.49
C ASN A 405 -128.72 71.26 -40.23
N ALA A 406 -129.28 72.14 -39.40
CA ALA A 406 -129.80 71.84 -38.07
C ALA A 406 -131.33 71.60 -37.95
N ASN A 407 -132.10 71.46 -39.04
CA ASN A 407 -133.56 71.30 -38.98
C ASN A 407 -134.12 69.88 -39.01
N LYS A 408 -133.28 68.85 -39.15
CA LYS A 408 -133.77 67.47 -39.24
C LYS A 408 -134.65 67.10 -38.04
N ASP A 409 -135.79 66.48 -38.34
CA ASP A 409 -136.80 66.02 -37.39
C ASP A 409 -137.18 67.13 -36.40
N SER A 410 -137.60 68.30 -36.92
CA SER A 410 -137.98 69.50 -36.15
C SER A 410 -136.84 70.03 -35.25
N HIS A 411 -135.65 70.13 -35.84
CA HIS A 411 -134.40 70.53 -35.18
C HIS A 411 -133.98 69.65 -34.00
N GLU A 412 -134.32 68.35 -33.98
CA GLU A 412 -133.77 67.37 -33.02
C GLU A 412 -132.50 66.68 -33.53
N MET A 413 -132.22 66.78 -34.82
CA MET A 413 -131.02 66.27 -35.48
C MET A 413 -130.42 67.30 -36.42
N ALA A 414 -129.14 67.13 -36.72
CA ALA A 414 -128.53 67.76 -37.88
C ALA A 414 -128.48 66.75 -39.04
N HIS A 415 -128.63 67.25 -40.26
CA HIS A 415 -128.38 66.50 -41.48
C HIS A 415 -127.40 67.26 -42.37
N THR A 416 -127.34 66.84 -43.63
CA THR A 416 -126.50 67.41 -44.67
C THR A 416 -127.36 67.82 -45.86
N TRP A 417 -127.32 69.10 -46.25
CA TRP A 417 -128.19 69.68 -47.26
C TRP A 417 -127.40 70.51 -48.29
N SER A 418 -127.97 70.79 -49.46
CA SER A 418 -127.34 71.63 -50.48
C SER A 418 -127.06 73.05 -49.96
N PHE A 419 -125.80 73.48 -49.97
CA PHE A 419 -125.31 74.71 -49.32
C PHE A 419 -126.04 75.97 -49.80
N ASN A 420 -126.60 76.71 -48.84
CA ASN A 420 -127.37 77.93 -49.09
C ASN A 420 -127.07 78.99 -48.01
N MET A 421 -126.29 80.02 -48.38
CA MET A 421 -125.90 81.13 -47.50
C MET A 421 -127.06 81.97 -46.92
N ARG A 422 -128.31 81.70 -47.31
CA ARG A 422 -129.52 82.34 -46.77
C ARG A 422 -130.33 81.43 -45.84
N ASN A 423 -129.91 80.18 -45.64
CA ASN A 423 -130.60 79.21 -44.81
C ASN A 423 -130.12 79.31 -43.35
N PRO A 424 -130.95 79.78 -42.39
CA PRO A 424 -130.50 80.01 -41.02
C PRO A 424 -130.16 78.71 -40.27
N ASP A 425 -130.71 77.57 -40.71
CA ASP A 425 -130.39 76.25 -40.17
C ASP A 425 -128.97 75.75 -40.50
N GLU A 426 -128.32 76.32 -41.52
CA GLU A 426 -126.93 76.01 -41.90
C GLU A 426 -125.89 76.89 -41.17
N ILE A 427 -126.37 77.83 -40.33
CA ILE A 427 -125.54 78.79 -39.62
C ILE A 427 -125.33 78.33 -38.17
N PHE A 428 -124.07 78.22 -37.78
CA PHE A 428 -123.64 77.79 -36.46
C PHE A 428 -122.71 78.83 -35.83
N ARG A 429 -122.88 79.10 -34.54
CA ARG A 429 -121.95 79.89 -33.72
C ARG A 429 -120.91 78.96 -33.10
N LEU A 430 -119.63 79.26 -33.32
CA LEU A 430 -118.50 78.59 -32.66
C LEU A 430 -118.16 79.29 -31.34
N GLN A 431 -117.90 78.54 -30.27
CA GLN A 431 -117.47 79.08 -28.98
C GLN A 431 -116.37 78.23 -28.34
N LYS A 432 -115.26 78.85 -27.93
CA LYS A 432 -114.16 78.27 -27.13
C LYS A 432 -113.81 79.26 -26.01
N ALA A 433 -113.40 78.78 -24.85
CA ALA A 433 -113.16 79.62 -23.66
C ALA A 433 -111.78 80.31 -23.65
N ASP A 434 -110.77 79.63 -24.16
CA ASP A 434 -109.35 80.05 -24.16
C ASP A 434 -108.62 79.42 -25.37
N ASP A 435 -107.30 79.57 -25.45
CA ASP A 435 -106.47 78.98 -26.52
C ASP A 435 -105.85 77.62 -26.15
N ASP A 436 -106.16 77.01 -24.99
CA ASP A 436 -105.55 75.73 -24.60
C ASP A 436 -105.92 74.62 -25.61
N PRO A 437 -104.95 73.79 -26.05
CA PRO A 437 -105.21 72.68 -26.97
C PRO A 437 -106.20 71.62 -26.42
N ASN A 438 -106.48 71.61 -25.12
CA ASN A 438 -107.41 70.68 -24.46
C ASN A 438 -108.79 71.28 -24.18
N THR A 439 -108.95 72.60 -24.28
CA THR A 439 -110.26 73.25 -24.22
C THR A 439 -111.03 72.97 -25.51
N PRO A 440 -112.23 72.37 -25.46
CA PRO A 440 -112.99 72.08 -26.66
C PRO A 440 -113.89 73.25 -27.08
N TRP A 441 -114.30 73.21 -28.34
CA TRP A 441 -115.32 74.06 -28.94
C TRP A 441 -116.73 73.57 -28.62
N THR A 442 -117.68 74.50 -28.53
CA THR A 442 -119.13 74.26 -28.63
C THR A 442 -119.61 74.82 -29.96
N ILE A 443 -120.53 74.11 -30.62
CA ILE A 443 -121.06 74.44 -31.95
C ILE A 443 -122.58 74.53 -31.84
N THR A 444 -123.15 75.72 -31.99
CA THR A 444 -124.57 75.99 -31.68
C THR A 444 -125.30 76.55 -32.90
N SER A 445 -126.38 75.93 -33.35
CA SER A 445 -127.22 76.47 -34.42
C SER A 445 -127.77 77.84 -34.01
N THR A 446 -127.72 78.83 -34.90
CA THR A 446 -128.24 80.17 -34.59
C THR A 446 -129.76 80.26 -34.63
N GLU A 447 -130.42 79.38 -35.39
CA GLU A 447 -131.88 79.34 -35.52
C GLU A 447 -132.53 78.70 -34.28
N CYS A 448 -132.24 77.42 -34.02
CA CYS A 448 -132.90 76.66 -32.96
C CYS A 448 -132.23 76.79 -31.58
N GLY A 449 -131.08 77.47 -31.49
CA GLY A 449 -130.32 77.68 -30.25
C GLY A 449 -129.70 76.41 -29.62
N LYS A 450 -129.87 75.25 -30.25
CA LYS A 450 -129.33 73.95 -29.78
C LYS A 450 -127.88 73.77 -30.23
N ALA A 451 -127.11 73.03 -29.43
CA ALA A 451 -125.75 72.60 -29.74
C ALA A 451 -125.73 71.26 -30.50
N LEU A 452 -124.74 71.13 -31.37
CA LEU A 452 -124.43 69.92 -32.14
C LEU A 452 -123.79 68.87 -31.22
N ALA A 453 -124.32 67.64 -31.19
CA ALA A 453 -123.93 66.62 -30.21
C ALA A 453 -123.97 65.18 -30.73
N PHE A 454 -123.23 64.29 -30.07
CA PHE A 454 -123.40 62.83 -30.18
C PHE A 454 -123.85 62.25 -28.83
N ASP A 455 -125.12 61.85 -28.74
CA ASP A 455 -125.74 61.31 -27.50
C ASP A 455 -125.08 59.99 -27.00
N THR A 456 -124.27 59.32 -27.82
CA THR A 456 -123.63 58.03 -27.51
C THR A 456 -122.26 57.92 -28.19
N SER A 457 -121.47 56.89 -27.88
CA SER A 457 -120.25 56.54 -28.62
C SER A 457 -120.48 55.60 -29.82
N GLN A 458 -121.74 55.34 -30.22
CA GLN A 458 -122.07 54.36 -31.25
C GLN A 458 -121.92 54.93 -32.67
N ILE A 459 -121.13 54.23 -33.48
CA ILE A 459 -120.86 54.57 -34.90
C ILE A 459 -122.12 54.37 -35.76
N GLY A 460 -122.28 55.20 -36.79
CA GLY A 460 -123.37 55.15 -37.78
C GLY A 460 -124.61 55.97 -37.41
N ILE A 461 -124.64 56.54 -36.20
CA ILE A 461 -125.75 57.35 -35.69
C ILE A 461 -125.65 58.79 -36.24
N ASP A 462 -126.80 59.35 -36.63
CA ASP A 462 -126.92 60.72 -37.13
C ASP A 462 -126.67 61.76 -36.00
N ILE A 463 -126.08 62.90 -36.35
CA ILE A 463 -125.75 63.95 -35.37
C ILE A 463 -127.02 64.52 -34.72
N ARG A 464 -126.98 64.80 -33.42
CA ARG A 464 -128.09 65.33 -32.64
C ARG A 464 -127.99 66.83 -32.43
N MET A 465 -129.16 67.47 -32.26
CA MET A 465 -129.26 68.85 -31.79
C MET A 465 -129.85 68.82 -30.37
N ARG A 466 -129.12 69.37 -29.40
CA ARG A 466 -129.44 69.31 -27.96
C ARG A 466 -129.36 70.70 -27.33
N LYS A 467 -130.30 71.09 -26.47
CA LYS A 467 -130.06 72.28 -25.64
C LYS A 467 -128.92 71.98 -24.65
N LEU A 468 -128.10 72.97 -24.30
CA LEU A 468 -126.89 72.75 -23.48
C LEU A 468 -127.17 72.24 -22.06
N ASP A 469 -128.37 72.47 -21.53
CA ASP A 469 -128.89 71.92 -20.27
C ASP A 469 -129.33 70.44 -20.37
N GLN A 470 -129.51 69.92 -21.59
CA GLN A 470 -129.88 68.54 -21.88
C GLN A 470 -128.67 67.65 -22.24
N VAL A 471 -127.51 68.27 -22.51
CA VAL A 471 -126.25 67.60 -22.86
C VAL A 471 -125.64 66.95 -21.62
N ARG A 472 -125.23 65.69 -21.73
CA ARG A 472 -124.43 65.01 -20.69
C ARG A 472 -122.94 65.07 -21.01
N ASP A 473 -122.12 65.24 -19.97
CA ASP A 473 -120.67 65.23 -20.00
C ASP A 473 -120.05 66.16 -21.08
N ARG A 474 -119.46 65.60 -22.15
CA ARG A 474 -118.77 66.34 -23.22
C ARG A 474 -119.37 66.06 -24.60
N SER A 475 -120.61 65.57 -24.66
CA SER A 475 -121.23 65.06 -25.89
C SER A 475 -121.51 66.15 -26.94
N ALA A 476 -121.65 67.42 -26.54
CA ALA A 476 -121.73 68.58 -27.43
C ALA A 476 -120.42 69.39 -27.57
N GLN A 477 -119.31 68.84 -27.06
CA GLN A 477 -117.99 69.47 -27.12
C GLN A 477 -117.13 68.85 -28.23
N TRP A 478 -116.34 69.68 -28.92
CA TRP A 478 -115.65 69.32 -30.15
C TRP A 478 -114.20 69.81 -30.16
N TYR A 479 -113.30 68.95 -30.58
CA TYR A 479 -111.94 69.30 -30.97
C TYR A 479 -111.94 69.53 -32.48
N ILE A 480 -111.49 70.71 -32.93
CA ILE A 480 -111.49 71.09 -34.35
C ILE A 480 -110.05 71.11 -34.84
N GLY A 481 -109.67 70.02 -35.51
CA GLY A 481 -108.31 69.77 -36.01
C GLY A 481 -108.16 70.13 -37.48
N ARG A 482 -106.92 70.32 -37.92
CA ARG A 482 -106.62 70.56 -39.34
C ARG A 482 -106.94 69.32 -40.18
N GLY A 483 -107.57 69.55 -41.33
CA GLY A 483 -107.88 68.54 -42.33
C GLY A 483 -106.65 67.90 -42.98
N ALA A 484 -106.90 67.08 -44.01
CA ALA A 484 -105.88 66.38 -44.77
C ALA A 484 -104.82 67.35 -45.35
N GLU A 485 -103.58 66.89 -45.49
CA GLU A 485 -102.49 67.74 -45.96
C GLU A 485 -102.76 68.30 -47.38
N GLY A 486 -102.43 69.57 -47.58
CA GLY A 486 -102.77 70.32 -48.80
C GLY A 486 -104.22 70.86 -48.85
N GLN A 487 -105.12 70.43 -47.96
CA GLN A 487 -106.49 70.93 -47.92
C GLN A 487 -106.67 72.05 -46.88
N HIS A 488 -107.43 73.09 -47.23
CA HIS A 488 -107.81 74.18 -46.30
C HIS A 488 -109.11 73.82 -45.55
N THR A 489 -109.12 72.64 -44.94
CA THR A 489 -110.27 72.00 -44.30
C THR A 489 -110.01 71.70 -42.83
N TRP A 490 -111.07 71.28 -42.13
CA TRP A 490 -111.11 70.98 -40.71
C TRP A 490 -111.85 69.67 -40.46
N VAL A 491 -111.42 68.93 -39.43
CA VAL A 491 -112.11 67.72 -38.94
C VAL A 491 -112.71 68.01 -37.57
N PHE A 492 -114.00 67.71 -37.45
CA PHE A 492 -114.78 67.89 -36.22
C PHE A 492 -114.80 66.59 -35.42
N LYS A 493 -113.96 66.51 -34.38
CA LYS A 493 -113.81 65.35 -33.49
C LYS A 493 -114.55 65.59 -32.18
N ASN A 494 -115.46 64.70 -31.80
CA ASN A 494 -116.22 64.81 -30.55
C ASN A 494 -115.32 64.57 -29.32
N ALA A 495 -115.42 65.45 -28.33
CA ALA A 495 -114.54 65.44 -27.16
C ALA A 495 -114.88 64.37 -26.10
N GLN A 496 -116.09 63.80 -26.15
CA GLN A 496 -116.48 62.64 -25.33
C GLN A 496 -116.17 61.31 -26.03
N CYS A 497 -116.61 61.18 -27.28
CA CYS A 497 -116.64 59.90 -27.98
C CYS A 497 -115.36 59.62 -28.79
N GLY A 498 -114.53 60.63 -29.04
CA GLY A 498 -113.33 60.53 -29.87
C GLY A 498 -113.57 60.34 -31.37
N THR A 499 -114.82 60.09 -31.78
CA THR A 499 -115.32 59.95 -33.16
C THR A 499 -115.38 61.29 -33.90
N CYS A 500 -115.37 61.28 -35.24
CA CYS A 500 -115.59 62.48 -36.06
C CYS A 500 -116.97 62.51 -36.73
N ILE A 501 -117.31 63.68 -37.28
CA ILE A 501 -118.40 63.83 -38.27
C ILE A 501 -117.90 63.32 -39.63
N LYS A 502 -118.72 62.57 -40.35
CA LYS A 502 -118.48 62.15 -41.75
C LYS A 502 -119.78 62.10 -42.54
N LEU A 503 -119.76 62.33 -43.86
CA LEU A 503 -120.93 62.06 -44.71
C LEU A 503 -121.11 60.56 -44.98
N LYS A 504 -122.36 60.08 -44.96
CA LYS A 504 -122.71 58.75 -45.47
C LYS A 504 -122.48 58.69 -46.98
N LYS A 505 -121.71 57.70 -47.43
CA LYS A 505 -121.29 57.55 -48.84
C LYS A 505 -122.47 57.13 -49.74
N GLY A 506 -122.60 57.80 -50.90
CA GLY A 506 -123.34 57.30 -52.05
C GLY A 506 -124.71 57.93 -52.35
N TRP A 507 -125.06 59.07 -51.73
CA TRP A 507 -126.31 59.79 -51.98
C TRP A 507 -126.05 61.27 -52.26
N SER A 508 -126.76 61.83 -53.23
CA SER A 508 -126.77 63.26 -53.57
C SER A 508 -128.13 63.88 -53.28
N GLU A 509 -128.12 65.17 -52.92
CA GLU A 509 -129.27 66.09 -52.85
C GLU A 509 -130.35 65.84 -51.76
N ASP A 510 -130.75 64.60 -51.43
CA ASP A 510 -131.89 64.32 -50.52
C ASP A 510 -131.55 64.00 -49.04
N GLY A 511 -130.80 64.89 -48.36
CA GLY A 511 -130.96 65.11 -46.91
C GLY A 511 -130.58 64.00 -45.90
N ARG A 512 -129.87 62.93 -46.28
CA ARG A 512 -129.35 61.91 -45.33
C ARG A 512 -127.95 61.40 -45.70
N ALA A 513 -126.97 61.38 -44.79
CA ALA A 513 -126.86 62.11 -43.52
C ALA A 513 -125.36 62.26 -43.15
N ALA A 514 -125.05 63.24 -42.30
CA ALA A 514 -123.80 63.20 -41.54
C ALA A 514 -123.94 62.26 -40.34
N GLU A 515 -122.92 61.46 -40.08
CA GLU A 515 -122.91 60.44 -39.03
C GLU A 515 -121.69 60.54 -38.12
N GLN A 516 -121.83 59.86 -36.98
CA GLN A 516 -120.74 59.52 -36.08
C GLN A 516 -119.87 58.40 -36.68
N HIS A 517 -118.63 58.71 -37.04
CA HIS A 517 -117.67 57.79 -37.65
C HIS A 517 -116.39 57.68 -36.79
N PRO A 518 -115.63 56.57 -36.81
CA PRO A 518 -114.27 56.53 -36.26
C PRO A 518 -113.44 57.72 -36.75
N TYR A 519 -112.61 58.31 -35.89
CA TYR A 519 -111.81 59.48 -36.29
C TYR A 519 -110.91 59.17 -37.49
N CYS A 520 -111.16 59.84 -38.61
CA CYS A 520 -110.36 59.76 -39.82
C CYS A 520 -110.14 61.16 -40.42
N ASN A 521 -108.92 61.46 -40.84
CA ASN A 521 -108.54 62.76 -41.41
C ASN A 521 -108.42 62.66 -42.95
N GLU A 522 -109.50 62.21 -43.59
CA GLU A 522 -109.54 61.86 -45.01
C GLU A 522 -110.97 61.97 -45.57
N GLY A 523 -111.07 62.23 -46.88
CA GLY A 523 -112.33 62.25 -47.64
C GLY A 523 -113.45 63.03 -46.96
N ASP A 524 -114.63 62.41 -46.91
CA ASP A 524 -115.90 62.99 -46.46
C ASP A 524 -116.00 63.35 -44.96
N SER A 525 -114.86 63.48 -44.26
CA SER A 525 -114.74 64.02 -42.90
C SER A 525 -114.13 65.43 -42.88
N ASN A 526 -113.73 65.95 -44.04
CA ASN A 526 -113.03 67.23 -44.20
C ASN A 526 -114.00 68.35 -44.62
N PHE A 527 -114.24 69.30 -43.73
CA PHE A 527 -115.17 70.40 -43.95
C PHE A 527 -114.43 71.75 -44.01
N ALA A 528 -114.86 72.65 -44.90
CA ALA A 528 -114.52 74.06 -44.81
C ALA A 528 -115.41 74.74 -43.76
N ILE A 529 -114.81 75.68 -43.02
CA ILE A 529 -115.51 76.60 -42.12
C ILE A 529 -115.57 77.94 -42.86
N ILE A 530 -116.77 78.38 -43.24
CA ILE A 530 -116.98 79.67 -43.90
C ILE A 530 -117.43 80.69 -42.84
N PRO A 531 -116.58 81.64 -42.41
CA PRO A 531 -116.99 82.70 -41.50
C PRO A 531 -117.89 83.71 -42.21
N LEU A 532 -119.04 84.04 -41.61
CA LEU A 532 -120.01 84.97 -42.22
C LEU A 532 -119.78 86.45 -41.85
N GLY A 533 -118.68 86.78 -41.17
CA GLY A 533 -118.39 88.13 -40.64
C GLY A 533 -119.32 88.57 -39.48
N LEU A 534 -120.44 87.89 -39.29
CA LEU A 534 -121.36 88.06 -38.17
C LEU A 534 -120.75 87.50 -36.88
N LYS A 535 -119.99 88.33 -36.15
CA LYS A 535 -119.82 88.18 -34.71
C LYS A 535 -120.95 88.97 -34.03
N PRO A 536 -121.87 88.33 -33.29
CA PRO A 536 -122.92 89.04 -32.58
C PRO A 536 -122.32 90.11 -31.67
N LYS A 537 -122.96 91.28 -31.60
CA LYS A 537 -122.64 92.24 -30.53
C LYS A 537 -122.93 91.52 -29.20
N PRO A 538 -122.03 91.60 -28.20
CA PRO A 538 -122.35 91.09 -26.88
C PRO A 538 -123.54 91.89 -26.33
N GLU A 539 -124.64 91.20 -26.06
CA GLU A 539 -125.69 91.69 -25.18
C GLU A 539 -125.14 91.63 -23.74
N TRP A 540 -125.39 92.68 -22.96
CA TRP A 540 -124.92 92.87 -21.58
C TRP A 540 -126.11 92.90 -20.63
#